data_AF-A0A1H0IE09-F1
#
_entry.id   AF-A0A1H0IE09-F1
#
_cell.length_a   1.000
_cell.length_b   1.000
_cell.length_c   1.000
_cell.angle_alpha   90.00
_cell.angle_beta   90.00
_cell.angle_gamma   90.00
#
_symmetry.space_group_name_H-M   'P 1'
#
loop_
_entity.id
_entity.type
_entity.pdbx_description
1 polymer ?
#
loop_
_entity_poly.entity_id
_entity_poly.type
_entity_poly.pdbx_seq_one_letter_code
_entity_poly.pdbx_strand_id
1 'polypeptide(L)'
;MTGRPPAFEHLNDTDPGRGDMKPGIHPEYHTTTVTCGCGNTFTTRSTAPGGTLTVETCSACHPFYTGKQRILDTGGRVARFEKRFGKRNAGATQ
;
A
#
# COMPACT_ATOMS: atom_id res chain seq x y z
N MET A 1 -55.77 24.95 -8.31
CA MET A 1 -54.74 26.00 -8.39
C MET A 1 -54.47 26.44 -6.95
N THR A 2 -53.45 26.00 -6.24
CA THR A 2 -52.15 25.43 -6.62
C THR A 2 -51.82 24.32 -5.62
N GLY A 3 -51.41 23.16 -6.13
CA GLY A 3 -51.16 21.95 -5.34
C GLY A 3 -50.20 22.20 -4.19
N ARG A 4 -50.52 21.60 -3.04
CA ARG A 4 -49.59 21.46 -1.91
C ARG A 4 -48.35 20.73 -2.45
N PRO A 5 -47.15 21.33 -2.38
CA PRO A 5 -45.97 20.72 -2.96
C PRO A 5 -45.72 19.34 -2.33
N PRO A 6 -45.32 18.33 -3.11
CA PRO A 6 -44.91 17.05 -2.55
C PRO A 6 -43.71 17.32 -1.63
N ALA A 7 -43.72 16.76 -0.42
CA ALA A 7 -42.66 16.89 0.58
C ALA A 7 -41.33 16.20 0.18
N PHE A 8 -40.98 16.24 -1.10
CA PHE A 8 -39.88 15.52 -1.73
C PHE A 8 -38.88 16.45 -2.45
N GLU A 9 -39.16 17.74 -2.60
CA GLU A 9 -38.22 18.71 -3.23
C GLU A 9 -37.21 19.33 -2.23
N HIS A 10 -37.28 18.99 -0.95
CA HIS A 10 -36.36 19.48 0.11
C HIS A 10 -35.21 18.50 0.42
N LEU A 11 -34.88 17.57 -0.50
CA LEU A 11 -33.75 16.64 -0.33
C LEU A 11 -32.37 17.26 -0.61
N ASN A 12 -32.30 18.58 -0.82
CA ASN A 12 -31.06 19.35 -0.93
C ASN A 12 -30.96 20.47 0.13
N ASP A 13 -31.84 20.48 1.13
CA ASP A 13 -31.56 21.26 2.33
C ASP A 13 -30.37 20.60 3.02
N THR A 14 -29.20 21.20 2.84
CA THR A 14 -28.00 21.01 3.64
C THR A 14 -28.36 21.13 5.13
N ASP A 15 -28.83 20.03 5.73
CA ASP A 15 -28.87 19.84 7.16
C ASP A 15 -27.41 19.89 7.66
N PRO A 16 -26.98 20.90 8.43
CA PRO A 16 -25.60 21.03 8.91
C PRO A 16 -25.21 19.93 9.92
N GLY A 17 -26.08 18.93 10.14
CA GLY A 17 -25.87 17.79 11.01
C GLY A 17 -25.39 16.52 10.31
N ARG A 18 -25.39 16.45 8.97
CA ARG A 18 -25.05 15.21 8.24
C ARG A 18 -23.93 15.41 7.23
N GLY A 19 -22.71 15.23 7.73
CA GLY A 19 -21.48 15.20 6.97
C GLY A 19 -20.98 16.60 6.68
N ASP A 20 -19.79 16.93 7.19
CA ASP A 20 -18.81 17.78 6.50
C ASP A 20 -17.57 17.91 7.39
N MET A 21 -16.41 17.87 6.76
CA MET A 21 -15.12 18.13 7.40
C MET A 21 -15.19 19.42 8.22
N LYS A 22 -15.02 19.32 9.54
CA LYS A 22 -15.08 20.48 10.43
C LYS A 22 -13.85 21.38 10.17
N PRO A 23 -14.05 22.69 9.95
CA PRO A 23 -12.93 23.59 9.69
C PRO A 23 -12.00 23.66 10.89
N GLY A 24 -10.69 23.52 10.65
CA GLY A 24 -9.63 23.77 11.65
C GLY A 24 -9.16 22.58 12.49
N ILE A 25 -9.77 21.40 12.37
CA ILE A 25 -9.32 20.19 13.10
C ILE A 25 -8.71 19.12 12.17
N HIS A 26 -8.30 19.50 10.96
CA HIS A 26 -7.78 18.57 9.97
C HIS A 26 -6.32 18.88 9.66
N PRO A 27 -5.45 17.85 9.62
CA PRO A 27 -4.07 18.03 9.24
C PRO A 27 -3.98 18.48 7.77
N GLU A 28 -2.90 19.19 7.45
CA GLU A 28 -2.66 19.70 6.11
C GLU A 28 -2.58 18.55 5.10
N TYR A 29 -3.44 18.61 4.08
CA TYR A 29 -3.60 17.54 3.10
C TYR A 29 -2.96 17.93 1.78
N HIS A 30 -1.85 17.28 1.46
CA HIS A 30 -1.00 17.64 0.33
C HIS A 30 -1.09 16.60 -0.77
N THR A 31 -0.82 17.03 -2.01
CA THR A 31 -0.56 16.08 -3.09
C THR A 31 0.88 15.60 -2.97
N THR A 32 1.07 14.28 -2.97
CA THR A 32 2.34 13.63 -2.70
C THR A 32 2.67 12.65 -3.82
N THR A 33 3.89 12.71 -4.34
CA THR A 33 4.40 11.76 -5.33
C THR A 33 5.08 10.61 -4.60
N VAL A 34 4.55 9.40 -4.79
CA VAL A 34 5.13 8.18 -4.22
C VAL A 34 6.02 7.51 -5.25
N THR A 35 7.29 7.29 -4.93
CA THR A 35 8.27 6.57 -5.76
C THR A 35 8.55 5.23 -5.13
N CYS A 36 8.26 4.15 -5.86
CA CYS A 36 8.58 2.81 -5.41
C CYS A 36 9.97 2.36 -5.90
N GLY A 37 10.70 1.56 -5.09
CA GLY A 37 11.98 0.98 -5.48
C GLY A 37 11.96 0.10 -6.74
N CYS A 38 10.78 -0.34 -7.17
CA CYS A 38 10.62 -1.05 -8.45
C CYS A 38 10.37 -0.13 -9.67
N GLY A 39 10.53 1.19 -9.52
CA GLY A 39 10.42 2.18 -10.60
C GLY A 39 9.00 2.69 -10.87
N ASN A 40 8.00 2.19 -10.14
CA ASN A 40 6.63 2.69 -10.27
C ASN A 40 6.46 4.00 -9.47
N THR A 41 5.88 5.01 -10.10
CA THR A 41 5.56 6.31 -9.48
C THR A 41 4.07 6.57 -9.56
N PHE A 42 3.42 6.88 -8.44
CA PHE A 42 2.00 7.24 -8.42
C PHE A 42 1.73 8.46 -7.55
N THR A 43 0.76 9.27 -7.95
CA THR A 43 0.34 10.47 -7.22
C THR A 43 -0.77 10.09 -6.24
N THR A 44 -0.61 10.48 -4.98
CA THR A 44 -1.59 10.23 -3.91
C THR A 44 -1.65 11.43 -2.99
N ARG A 45 -2.77 11.65 -2.32
CA ARG A 45 -2.86 12.72 -1.33
C ARG A 45 -2.50 12.18 0.06
N SER A 46 -1.57 12.83 0.74
CA SER A 46 -1.06 12.42 2.04
C SER A 46 -0.84 13.63 2.95
N THR A 47 -0.79 13.38 4.26
CA THR A 47 -0.44 14.37 5.28
C THR A 47 1.06 14.40 5.58
N ALA A 48 1.85 13.60 4.85
CA ALA A 48 3.29 13.50 5.07
C ALA A 48 3.99 14.83 4.71
N PRO A 49 4.85 15.36 5.60
CA PRO A 49 5.61 16.58 5.32
C PRO A 49 6.62 16.31 4.21
N GLY A 50 6.62 17.15 3.16
CA GLY A 50 7.64 17.12 2.12
C GLY A 50 7.22 16.58 0.75
N GLY A 51 5.95 16.19 0.55
CA GLY A 51 5.39 15.98 -0.80
C GLY A 51 5.99 14.83 -1.63
N THR A 52 7.00 14.12 -1.11
CA THR A 52 7.64 12.96 -1.75
C THR A 52 7.72 11.80 -0.77
N LEU A 53 7.28 10.61 -1.19
CA LEU A 53 7.36 9.38 -0.39
C LEU A 53 8.14 8.32 -1.16
N THR A 54 9.15 7.73 -0.54
CA THR A 54 9.90 6.59 -1.08
C THR A 54 9.44 5.30 -0.44
N VAL A 55 9.00 4.33 -1.24
CA VAL A 55 8.42 3.07 -0.75
C VAL A 55 9.14 1.86 -1.34
N GLU A 56 9.52 0.90 -0.49
CA GLU A 56 10.25 -0.30 -0.93
C GLU A 56 9.35 -1.36 -1.59
N THR A 57 8.04 -1.36 -1.32
CA THR A 57 7.11 -2.35 -1.87
C THR A 57 5.75 -1.74 -2.14
N CYS A 58 5.31 -1.76 -3.40
CA CYS A 58 3.98 -1.33 -3.82
C CYS A 58 3.13 -2.51 -4.32
N SER A 59 1.88 -2.24 -4.70
CA SER A 59 0.95 -3.25 -5.26
C SER A 59 1.52 -3.97 -6.48
N ALA A 60 2.32 -3.29 -7.31
CA ALA A 60 2.95 -3.88 -8.47
C ALA A 60 4.09 -4.88 -8.13
N CYS A 61 4.60 -4.85 -6.89
CA CYS A 61 5.84 -5.51 -6.51
C CYS A 61 5.69 -6.42 -5.28
N HIS A 62 4.54 -6.39 -4.59
CA HIS A 62 4.27 -7.32 -3.50
C HIS A 62 4.04 -8.74 -4.06
N PRO A 63 4.75 -9.77 -3.55
CA PRO A 63 4.62 -11.16 -4.01
C PRO A 63 3.19 -11.70 -4.00
N PHE A 64 2.35 -11.17 -3.11
CA PHE A 64 0.92 -11.49 -3.05
C PHE A 64 0.16 -11.07 -4.33
N TYR A 65 0.41 -9.87 -4.85
CA TYR A 65 -0.31 -9.34 -6.01
C TYR A 65 0.26 -9.83 -7.34
N THR A 66 1.55 -10.15 -7.37
CA THR A 66 2.24 -10.61 -8.60
C THR A 66 2.17 -12.11 -8.81
N GLY A 67 1.65 -12.89 -7.85
CA GLY A 67 1.41 -14.33 -7.97
C GLY A 67 2.68 -15.19 -8.14
N LYS A 68 3.85 -14.56 -8.18
CA LYS A 68 5.13 -15.25 -8.23
C LYS A 68 5.46 -15.66 -6.80
N GLN A 69 5.48 -16.96 -6.53
CA GLN A 69 6.16 -17.48 -5.36
C GLN A 69 7.59 -16.95 -5.40
N ARG A 70 7.91 -15.97 -4.54
CA ARG A 70 9.29 -15.82 -4.11
C ARG A 70 9.57 -17.09 -3.32
N ILE A 71 10.16 -18.05 -4.03
CA ILE A 71 10.89 -19.18 -3.48
C ILE A 71 11.97 -18.58 -2.57
N LEU A 72 11.56 -18.25 -1.35
CA LEU A 72 12.42 -18.04 -0.18
C LEU A 72 12.75 -19.42 0.42
N ASP A 73 12.73 -20.45 -0.44
CA ASP A 73 13.13 -21.80 -0.10
C ASP A 73 14.61 -21.79 0.26
N THR A 74 14.87 -22.25 1.47
CA THR A 74 16.06 -23.05 1.78
C THR A 74 17.43 -22.39 1.65
N GLY A 75 17.61 -21.18 1.11
CA GLY A 75 18.93 -20.57 0.93
C GLY A 75 19.75 -20.52 2.23
N GLY A 76 19.10 -20.21 3.36
CA GLY A 76 19.75 -20.26 4.68
C GLY A 76 19.92 -21.66 5.26
N ARG A 77 19.03 -22.61 4.98
CA ARG A 77 19.12 -24.00 5.50
C ARG A 77 20.11 -24.84 4.68
N VAL A 78 20.09 -24.72 3.36
CA VAL A 78 21.04 -25.34 2.41
C VAL A 78 22.42 -24.73 2.60
N ALA A 79 22.58 -23.40 2.69
CA ALA A 79 23.90 -22.82 2.97
C ALA A 79 24.44 -23.24 4.36
N ARG A 80 23.57 -23.40 5.37
CA ARG A 80 23.98 -23.96 6.68
C ARG A 80 24.33 -25.45 6.60
N PHE A 81 23.67 -26.20 5.74
CA PHE A 81 23.94 -27.62 5.48
C PHE A 81 25.27 -27.78 4.73
N GLU A 82 25.47 -27.08 3.62
CA GLU A 82 26.73 -27.04 2.85
C GLU A 82 27.91 -26.58 3.71
N LYS A 83 27.72 -25.57 4.57
CA LYS A 83 28.76 -25.12 5.51
C LYS A 83 29.13 -26.19 6.56
N ARG A 84 28.21 -27.08 6.94
CA ARG A 84 28.41 -28.14 7.94
C ARG A 84 28.89 -29.47 7.34
N PHE A 85 28.44 -29.81 6.14
CA PHE A 85 28.62 -31.13 5.53
C PHE A 85 29.38 -31.11 4.20
N GLY A 86 29.58 -29.95 3.57
CA GLY A 86 30.30 -29.83 2.30
C GLY A 86 31.76 -30.29 2.35
N LYS A 87 32.41 -30.23 3.52
CA LYS A 87 33.77 -30.76 3.73
C LYS A 87 33.83 -32.28 3.99
N ARG A 88 32.70 -32.92 4.30
CA ARG A 88 32.64 -34.37 4.60
C ARG A 88 32.45 -35.24 3.36
N ASN A 89 31.89 -34.68 2.28
CA ASN A 89 31.61 -35.42 1.05
C ASN A 89 32.77 -35.45 0.04
N ALA A 90 33.87 -34.72 0.28
CA ALA A 90 35.07 -34.76 -0.58
C ALA A 90 35.97 -36.00 -0.33
N GLY A 91 35.53 -36.94 0.50
CA GLY A 91 36.27 -38.17 0.87
C GLY A 91 35.50 -39.47 0.66
N ALA A 92 34.41 -39.46 -0.13
CA ALA A 92 33.63 -40.66 -0.44
C ALA A 92 33.60 -40.88 -1.97
N THR A 93 34.75 -41.24 -2.52
CA THR A 93 34.85 -41.97 -3.79
C THR A 93 34.65 -43.44 -3.48
N GLN A 94 33.48 -43.99 -3.83
CA GLN A 94 33.27 -45.31 -4.44
C GLN A 94 32.03 -45.23 -5.32
#